data_AF-A0A6C0RGE6-F1
#
_entry.id   AF-A0A6C0RGE6-F1
#
_cell.length_a   1.000
_cell.length_b   1.000
_cell.length_c   1.000
_cell.angle_alpha   90.00
_cell.angle_beta   90.00
_cell.angle_gamma   90.00
#
_symmetry.space_group_name_H-M   'P 1'
#
loop_
_entity.id
_entity.type
_entity.pdbx_description
1 polymer ?
#
loop_
_entity_poly.entity_id
_entity_poly.type
_entity_poly.pdbx_seq_one_letter_code
_entity_poly.pdbx_strand_id
1 'polypeptide(L)'
;MRLLRRKKDFFKAVPIALTMIFTLALFSANAQKMTVITVAEMEQMQDEDMDYMKQIHKIVKDYPAFAYTYTMSDGEVEDVTVSGVESVIDRKRLEVVLFDLKSNMNMLKNKANRVGVFYSVDQPAEYDGDLDGTILNNLKYPQKAKNWGVEGTVYVQFVVDEEGNIPYASTSTNIETSMDMYLKDLERQAVSAVKATSGKWEPAKVEGVDVASLAVVPVTFDFEKDPSLPTLIR
;
A
#
# COMPACT_ATOMS: atom_id res chain seq x y z
N MET A 1 -42.86 -78.51 -2.19
CA MET A 1 -43.18 -77.12 -2.54
C MET A 1 -42.89 -76.23 -1.32
N ARG A 2 -41.72 -75.60 -1.24
CA ARG A 2 -41.30 -74.72 -0.13
C ARG A 2 -40.67 -73.45 -0.69
N LEU A 3 -41.13 -72.33 -0.15
CA LEU A 3 -40.90 -70.94 -0.55
C LEU A 3 -39.42 -70.53 -0.44
N LEU A 4 -38.87 -69.92 -1.50
CA LEU A 4 -37.60 -69.18 -1.43
C LEU A 4 -37.89 -67.72 -1.08
N ARG A 5 -37.45 -67.35 0.13
CA ARG A 5 -37.55 -66.03 0.75
C ARG A 5 -36.43 -65.14 0.22
N ARG A 6 -36.79 -64.08 -0.52
CA ARG A 6 -35.92 -62.99 -0.95
C ARG A 6 -35.40 -62.23 0.29
N LYS A 7 -34.10 -62.26 0.57
CA LYS A 7 -33.46 -61.30 1.49
C LYS A 7 -32.73 -60.25 0.64
N LYS A 8 -33.02 -59.00 1.00
CA LYS A 8 -32.61 -57.74 0.39
C LYS A 8 -31.11 -57.53 0.61
N ASP A 9 -30.36 -57.33 -0.47
CA ASP A 9 -29.01 -56.79 -0.42
C ASP A 9 -29.10 -55.29 -0.06
N PHE A 10 -29.07 -54.99 1.23
CA PHE A 10 -28.62 -53.70 1.74
C PHE A 10 -27.10 -53.80 1.87
N PHE A 11 -26.40 -52.69 1.63
CA PHE A 11 -24.93 -52.53 1.55
C PHE A 11 -24.35 -52.64 0.15
N LYS A 12 -24.20 -51.47 -0.50
CA LYS A 12 -22.98 -50.98 -1.18
C LYS A 12 -23.26 -49.63 -1.84
N ALA A 13 -23.36 -48.55 -1.04
CA ALA A 13 -23.42 -47.19 -1.59
C ALA A 13 -22.97 -46.08 -0.60
N VAL A 14 -22.13 -46.37 0.40
CA VAL A 14 -21.79 -45.36 1.45
C VAL A 14 -20.29 -45.20 1.79
N PRO A 15 -19.30 -45.35 0.89
CA PRO A 15 -17.95 -44.83 1.20
C PRO A 15 -17.58 -43.52 0.48
N ILE A 16 -18.26 -43.13 -0.60
CA ILE A 16 -17.79 -42.03 -1.46
C ILE A 16 -18.07 -40.64 -0.86
N ALA A 17 -19.20 -40.47 -0.17
CA ALA A 17 -19.56 -39.17 0.43
C ALA A 17 -18.60 -38.80 1.60
N LEU A 18 -18.20 -39.80 2.40
CA LEU A 18 -17.31 -39.54 3.54
C LEU A 18 -15.89 -39.20 3.09
N THR A 19 -15.38 -39.87 2.05
CA THR A 19 -14.08 -39.54 1.47
C THR A 19 -14.07 -38.17 0.84
N MET A 20 -15.16 -37.77 0.17
CA MET A 20 -15.25 -36.46 -0.48
C MET A 20 -15.32 -35.31 0.55
N ILE A 21 -16.06 -35.51 1.65
CA ILE A 21 -16.09 -34.58 2.79
C ILE A 21 -14.74 -34.51 3.50
N PHE A 22 -14.05 -35.65 3.65
CA PHE A 22 -12.72 -35.70 4.27
C PHE A 22 -11.66 -35.04 3.38
N THR A 23 -11.73 -35.18 2.05
CA THR A 23 -10.84 -34.46 1.13
C THR A 23 -11.13 -32.97 1.11
N LEU A 24 -12.39 -32.53 1.18
CA LEU A 24 -12.76 -31.11 1.31
C LEU A 24 -12.24 -30.52 2.64
N ALA A 25 -12.39 -31.25 3.75
CA ALA A 25 -11.89 -30.83 5.06
C ALA A 25 -10.34 -30.79 5.12
N LEU A 26 -9.66 -31.72 4.45
CA LEU A 26 -8.20 -31.71 4.33
C LEU A 26 -7.70 -30.59 3.41
N PHE A 27 -8.47 -30.22 2.38
CA PHE A 27 -8.15 -29.06 1.54
C PHE A 27 -8.37 -27.74 2.29
N SER A 28 -9.42 -27.62 3.12
CA SER A 28 -9.64 -26.43 3.96
C SER A 28 -8.63 -26.31 5.10
N ALA A 29 -8.10 -27.43 5.61
CA ALA A 29 -7.08 -27.41 6.66
C ALA A 29 -5.66 -27.10 6.13
N ASN A 30 -5.36 -27.41 4.86
CA ASN A 30 -4.06 -27.08 4.24
C ASN A 30 -4.06 -25.74 3.47
N ALA A 31 -5.20 -25.05 3.35
CA ALA A 31 -5.25 -23.67 2.83
C ALA A 31 -4.75 -22.63 3.86
N GLN A 32 -4.57 -23.01 5.12
CA GLN A 32 -4.08 -22.14 6.18
C GLN A 32 -2.57 -22.30 6.40
N LYS A 33 -1.78 -21.78 5.45
CA LYS A 33 -0.49 -21.15 5.77
C LYS A 33 -0.17 -20.06 4.76
N MET A 34 -1.16 -19.23 4.48
CA MET A 34 -0.94 -17.90 3.92
C MET A 34 -0.42 -17.05 5.07
N THR A 35 0.87 -16.75 5.10
CA THR A 35 1.47 -15.83 6.07
C THR A 35 0.97 -14.43 5.72
N VAL A 36 -0.25 -14.11 6.15
CA VAL A 36 -0.84 -12.79 6.04
C VAL A 36 -0.04 -11.88 6.97
N ILE A 37 0.71 -10.95 6.39
CA ILE A 37 1.44 -9.91 7.14
C ILE A 37 0.40 -8.97 7.74
N THR A 38 0.54 -8.69 9.03
CA THR A 38 -0.39 -7.85 9.79
C THR A 38 -0.18 -6.37 9.49
N VAL A 39 -1.22 -5.55 9.73
CA VAL A 39 -1.16 -4.08 9.60
C VAL A 39 0.00 -3.49 10.43
N ALA A 40 0.21 -4.00 11.64
CA ALA A 40 1.30 -3.57 12.52
C ALA A 40 2.68 -3.85 11.91
N GLU A 41 2.87 -5.01 11.26
CA GLU A 41 4.13 -5.33 10.59
C GLU A 41 4.35 -4.43 9.36
N MET A 42 3.30 -4.01 8.64
CA MET A 42 3.42 -3.08 7.52
C MET A 42 3.72 -1.64 7.97
N GLU A 43 3.12 -1.17 9.05
CA GLU A 43 3.44 0.14 9.65
C GLU A 43 4.88 0.18 10.16
N GLN A 44 5.33 -0.87 10.85
CA GLN A 44 6.73 -1.00 11.28
C GLN A 44 7.69 -0.94 10.10
N MET A 45 7.38 -1.62 9.00
CA MET A 45 8.19 -1.59 7.79
C MET A 45 8.25 -0.18 7.15
N GLN A 46 7.15 0.59 7.20
CA GLN A 46 7.12 1.99 6.71
C GLN A 46 7.92 2.93 7.62
N ASP A 47 7.84 2.75 8.93
CA ASP A 47 8.62 3.52 9.90
C ASP A 47 10.12 3.22 9.77
N GLU A 48 10.49 1.96 9.50
CA GLU A 48 11.86 1.54 9.19
C GLU A 48 12.38 2.19 7.91
N ASP A 49 11.59 2.21 6.82
CA ASP A 49 11.95 2.92 5.58
C ASP A 49 12.22 4.41 5.82
N MET A 50 11.40 5.04 6.66
CA MET A 50 11.58 6.43 7.04
C MET A 50 12.85 6.66 7.87
N ASP A 51 13.27 5.69 8.67
CA ASP A 51 14.54 5.75 9.39
C ASP A 51 15.74 5.59 8.45
N TYR A 52 15.71 4.63 7.53
CA TYR A 52 16.74 4.46 6.50
C TYR A 52 16.92 5.74 5.67
N MET A 53 15.83 6.39 5.27
CA MET A 53 15.87 7.66 4.54
C MET A 53 16.51 8.79 5.35
N LYS A 54 16.30 8.86 6.68
CA LYS A 54 16.97 9.83 7.55
C LYS A 54 18.47 9.54 7.65
N GLN A 55 18.85 8.27 7.78
CA GLN A 55 20.25 7.86 7.82
C GLN A 55 20.98 8.20 6.53
N ILE A 56 20.37 7.89 5.37
CA ILE A 56 20.92 8.26 4.05
C ILE A 56 21.08 9.78 3.96
N HIS A 57 20.03 10.54 4.29
CA HIS A 57 20.07 12.01 4.21
C HIS A 57 21.18 12.62 5.07
N LYS A 58 21.40 12.09 6.28
CA LYS A 58 22.45 12.55 7.18
C LYS A 58 23.84 12.39 6.57
N ILE A 59 24.07 11.32 5.82
CA ILE A 59 25.36 11.04 5.20
C ILE A 59 25.51 11.81 3.89
N VAL A 60 24.52 11.76 2.99
CA VAL A 60 24.65 12.34 1.64
C VAL A 60 24.70 13.85 1.63
N LYS A 61 24.28 14.52 2.73
CA LYS A 61 24.43 15.97 2.90
C LYS A 61 25.88 16.43 2.73
N ASP A 62 26.83 15.61 3.18
CA ASP A 62 28.26 15.93 3.13
C ASP A 62 28.90 15.47 1.79
N TYR A 63 28.16 14.74 0.95
CA TYR A 63 28.62 14.18 -0.32
C TYR A 63 27.63 14.47 -1.47
N PRO A 64 27.51 15.72 -1.93
CA PRO A 64 26.50 16.10 -2.94
C PRO A 64 26.72 15.47 -4.32
N ALA A 65 27.91 14.92 -4.58
CA ALA A 65 28.25 14.20 -5.81
C ALA A 65 28.13 12.67 -5.68
N PHE A 66 27.52 12.17 -4.60
CA PHE A 66 27.33 10.73 -4.44
C PHE A 66 26.43 10.16 -5.54
N ALA A 67 26.74 8.95 -5.96
CA ALA A 67 25.89 8.17 -6.85
C ALA A 67 25.91 6.71 -6.42
N TYR A 68 24.83 5.99 -6.67
CA TYR A 68 24.71 4.58 -6.31
C TYR A 68 24.05 3.78 -7.42
N THR A 69 24.40 2.49 -7.48
CA THR A 69 23.80 1.54 -8.42
C THR A 69 23.43 0.26 -7.69
N TYR A 70 22.27 -0.29 -8.03
CA TYR A 70 21.83 -1.60 -7.56
C TYR A 70 22.23 -2.70 -8.54
N THR A 71 22.79 -3.78 -8.00
CA THR A 71 22.86 -5.06 -8.70
C THR A 71 21.63 -5.87 -8.31
N MET A 72 20.89 -6.36 -9.30
CA MET A 72 19.62 -7.08 -9.09
C MET A 72 19.74 -8.51 -9.60
N SER A 73 19.17 -9.46 -8.87
CA SER A 73 19.06 -10.88 -9.26
C SER A 73 17.68 -11.40 -8.88
N ASP A 74 16.99 -12.08 -9.79
CA ASP A 74 15.63 -12.62 -9.59
C ASP A 74 14.60 -11.61 -9.02
N GLY A 75 14.75 -10.33 -9.33
CA GLY A 75 13.87 -9.25 -8.85
C GLY A 75 14.16 -8.77 -7.42
N GLU A 76 15.17 -9.33 -6.77
CA GLU A 76 15.71 -8.92 -5.47
C GLU A 76 17.02 -8.14 -5.65
N VAL A 77 17.37 -7.33 -4.66
CA VAL A 77 18.66 -6.60 -4.66
C VAL A 77 19.74 -7.53 -4.13
N GLU A 78 20.83 -7.65 -4.88
CA GLU A 78 21.98 -8.50 -4.53
C GLU A 78 23.12 -7.66 -3.93
N ASP A 79 23.35 -6.47 -4.47
CA ASP A 79 24.42 -5.59 -4.03
C ASP A 79 24.11 -4.11 -4.29
N VAL A 80 24.79 -3.23 -3.55
CA VAL A 80 24.79 -1.78 -3.78
C VAL A 80 26.21 -1.29 -3.90
N THR A 81 26.51 -0.64 -5.03
CA THR A 81 27.77 0.07 -5.21
C THR A 81 27.55 1.56 -5.01
N VAL A 82 28.32 2.19 -4.12
CA VAL A 82 28.29 3.65 -3.87
C VAL A 82 29.58 4.30 -4.36
N SER A 83 29.44 5.41 -5.07
CA SER A 83 30.52 6.23 -5.64
C SER A 83 30.36 7.69 -5.23
N GLY A 84 31.43 8.49 -5.33
CA GLY A 84 31.41 9.90 -4.94
C GLY A 84 31.44 10.17 -3.42
N VAL A 85 31.74 9.14 -2.61
CA VAL A 85 31.88 9.23 -1.15
C VAL A 85 33.31 8.87 -0.73
N GLU A 86 34.07 9.89 -0.32
CA GLU A 86 35.49 9.76 0.00
C GLU A 86 35.73 8.91 1.27
N SER A 87 34.91 9.13 2.31
CA SER A 87 34.96 8.37 3.56
C SER A 87 34.54 6.92 3.35
N VAL A 88 35.47 6.00 3.61
CA VAL A 88 35.21 4.55 3.52
C VAL A 88 34.09 4.11 4.45
N ILE A 89 34.03 4.70 5.65
CA ILE A 89 33.03 4.38 6.67
C ILE A 89 31.64 4.82 6.19
N ASP A 90 31.53 6.05 5.68
CA ASP A 90 30.24 6.60 5.24
C ASP A 90 29.75 5.92 3.96
N ARG A 91 30.68 5.59 3.05
CA ARG A 91 30.37 4.80 1.86
C ARG A 91 29.80 3.44 2.23
N LYS A 92 30.45 2.70 3.14
CA LYS A 92 29.96 1.38 3.59
C LYS A 92 28.63 1.48 4.33
N ARG A 93 28.42 2.52 5.14
CA ARG A 93 27.11 2.78 5.77
C ARG A 93 26.02 3.05 4.72
N LEU A 94 26.32 3.84 3.69
CA LEU A 94 25.38 4.09 2.61
C LEU A 94 25.04 2.82 1.82
N GLU A 95 26.03 2.00 1.49
CA GLU A 95 25.80 0.72 0.80
C GLU A 95 24.82 -0.16 1.59
N VAL A 96 25.06 -0.33 2.90
CA VAL A 96 24.19 -1.11 3.79
C VAL A 96 22.77 -0.51 3.86
N VAL A 97 22.65 0.78 4.16
CA VAL A 97 21.32 1.39 4.33
C VAL A 97 20.53 1.44 3.02
N LEU A 98 21.20 1.67 1.88
CA LEU A 98 20.57 1.62 0.55
C LEU A 98 20.16 0.20 0.16
N PHE A 99 20.92 -0.81 0.59
CA PHE A 99 20.59 -2.23 0.40
C PHE A 99 19.35 -2.59 1.22
N ASP A 100 19.33 -2.24 2.50
CA ASP A 100 18.23 -2.52 3.42
C ASP A 100 16.95 -1.83 2.97
N LEU A 101 17.02 -0.54 2.62
CA LEU A 101 15.91 0.23 2.04
C LEU A 101 15.36 -0.46 0.78
N LYS A 102 16.24 -0.83 -0.16
CA LYS A 102 15.81 -1.44 -1.42
C LYS A 102 15.20 -2.83 -1.22
N SER A 103 15.75 -3.61 -0.30
CA SER A 103 15.23 -4.92 0.10
C SER A 103 13.85 -4.78 0.72
N ASN A 104 13.66 -3.82 1.64
CA ASN A 104 12.39 -3.57 2.29
C ASN A 104 11.32 -3.08 1.29
N MET A 105 11.69 -2.17 0.39
CA MET A 105 10.81 -1.73 -0.70
C MET A 105 10.42 -2.87 -1.66
N ASN A 106 11.37 -3.73 -2.02
CA ASN A 106 11.07 -4.91 -2.87
C ASN A 106 10.14 -5.87 -2.13
N MET A 107 10.34 -6.08 -0.82
CA MET A 107 9.46 -6.87 0.02
C MET A 107 8.06 -6.25 0.10
N LEU A 108 7.93 -4.94 0.32
CA LEU A 108 6.65 -4.22 0.30
C LEU A 108 5.94 -4.37 -1.04
N LYS A 109 6.65 -4.18 -2.16
CA LYS A 109 6.10 -4.33 -3.52
C LYS A 109 5.65 -5.77 -3.80
N ASN A 110 6.46 -6.75 -3.41
CA ASN A 110 6.13 -8.16 -3.59
C ASN A 110 5.00 -8.61 -2.65
N LYS A 111 4.85 -8.00 -1.47
CA LYS A 111 3.72 -8.22 -0.57
C LYS A 111 2.45 -7.57 -1.13
N ALA A 112 2.50 -6.33 -1.61
CA ALA A 112 1.38 -5.66 -2.26
C ALA A 112 0.87 -6.42 -3.50
N ASN A 113 1.77 -6.98 -4.31
CA ASN A 113 1.42 -7.83 -5.45
C ASN A 113 0.77 -9.17 -5.04
N ARG A 114 0.91 -9.62 -3.79
CA ARG A 114 0.24 -10.82 -3.25
C ARG A 114 -1.15 -10.52 -2.67
N VAL A 115 -1.59 -9.27 -2.68
CA VAL A 115 -2.93 -8.86 -2.21
C VAL A 115 -4.02 -8.99 -3.30
N GLY A 116 -3.70 -9.44 -4.52
CA GLY A 116 -4.73 -9.73 -5.53
C GLY A 116 -5.57 -8.49 -5.91
N VAL A 117 -4.95 -7.31 -5.97
CA VAL A 117 -5.63 -6.05 -6.29
C VAL A 117 -6.10 -6.04 -7.74
N PHE A 118 -7.40 -5.89 -7.95
CA PHE A 118 -8.01 -5.82 -9.29
C PHE A 118 -7.96 -4.39 -9.83
N TYR A 119 -7.44 -4.24 -11.06
CA TYR A 119 -7.40 -2.95 -11.79
C TYR A 119 -8.64 -2.73 -12.65
N SER A 120 -9.40 -3.78 -12.93
CA SER A 120 -10.66 -3.75 -13.68
C SER A 120 -11.69 -4.54 -12.88
N VAL A 121 -12.77 -3.87 -12.50
CA VAL A 121 -13.84 -4.41 -11.65
C VAL A 121 -15.19 -4.12 -12.30
N ASP A 122 -16.20 -4.93 -12.02
CA ASP A 122 -17.55 -4.73 -12.57
C ASP A 122 -18.27 -3.58 -11.85
N GLN A 123 -18.03 -3.47 -10.53
CA GLN A 123 -18.50 -2.38 -9.69
C GLN A 123 -17.31 -1.83 -8.90
N PRO A 124 -16.99 -0.53 -8.98
CA PRO A 124 -15.90 0.06 -8.22
C PRO A 124 -16.25 0.13 -6.73
N ALA A 125 -15.21 0.28 -5.89
CA ALA A 125 -15.43 0.59 -4.48
C ALA A 125 -16.10 1.97 -4.35
N GLU A 126 -17.07 2.08 -3.47
CA GLU A 126 -17.88 3.29 -3.26
C GLU A 126 -17.80 3.72 -1.81
N TYR A 127 -17.68 5.03 -1.56
CA TYR A 127 -17.65 5.54 -0.19
C TYR A 127 -19.07 5.78 0.32
N ASP A 128 -19.40 5.28 1.52
CA ASP A 128 -20.69 5.53 2.15
C ASP A 128 -20.75 6.97 2.71
N GLY A 129 -21.22 7.89 1.87
CA GLY A 129 -21.54 9.28 2.23
C GLY A 129 -20.80 10.34 1.42
N ASP A 130 -20.58 11.51 2.05
CA ASP A 130 -19.85 12.64 1.43
C ASP A 130 -18.35 12.46 1.62
N LEU A 131 -17.70 11.86 0.62
CA LEU A 131 -16.26 11.61 0.61
C LEU A 131 -15.46 12.92 0.68
N ASP A 132 -15.81 13.89 -0.18
CA ASP A 132 -15.09 15.16 -0.30
C ASP A 132 -15.16 15.94 1.01
N GLY A 133 -16.37 16.08 1.58
CA GLY A 133 -16.56 16.73 2.87
C GLY A 133 -15.81 16.01 4.01
N THR A 134 -15.79 14.68 4.02
CA THR A 134 -15.06 13.92 5.03
C THR A 134 -13.55 14.10 4.92
N ILE A 135 -13.02 14.07 3.70
CA ILE A 135 -11.60 14.32 3.45
C ILE A 135 -11.24 15.73 3.89
N LEU A 136 -12.01 16.74 3.47
CA LEU A 136 -11.77 18.14 3.83
C LEU A 136 -11.79 18.36 5.35
N ASN A 137 -12.73 17.74 6.06
CA ASN A 137 -12.81 17.84 7.52
C ASN A 137 -11.61 17.22 8.24
N ASN A 138 -11.00 16.19 7.66
CA ASN A 138 -9.80 15.55 8.19
C ASN A 138 -8.50 16.16 7.65
N LEU A 139 -8.57 16.98 6.61
CA LEU A 139 -7.44 17.57 5.94
C LEU A 139 -6.88 18.73 6.78
N LYS A 140 -5.59 18.67 7.09
CA LYS A 140 -4.87 19.77 7.72
C LYS A 140 -3.85 20.31 6.73
N TYR A 141 -4.00 21.57 6.34
CA TYR A 141 -2.97 22.25 5.54
C TYR A 141 -1.78 22.59 6.44
N PRO A 142 -0.58 21.98 6.24
CA PRO A 142 0.61 22.34 6.98
C PRO A 142 0.92 23.84 6.89
N GLN A 143 0.96 24.52 8.04
CA GLN A 143 1.14 25.97 8.10
C GLN A 143 2.42 26.45 7.41
N LYS A 144 3.51 25.66 7.47
CA LYS A 144 4.75 26.01 6.77
C LYS A 144 4.57 25.95 5.25
N ALA A 145 3.98 24.88 4.72
CA ALA A 145 3.68 24.78 3.28
C ALA A 145 2.78 25.95 2.82
N LYS A 146 1.78 26.30 3.63
CA LYS A 146 0.91 27.46 3.42
C LYS A 146 1.70 28.78 3.40
N ASN A 147 2.52 29.03 4.41
CA ASN A 147 3.33 30.26 4.49
C ASN A 147 4.34 30.40 3.33
N TRP A 148 4.78 29.27 2.77
CA TRP A 148 5.74 29.22 1.67
C TRP A 148 5.10 29.16 0.29
N GLY A 149 3.77 29.33 0.17
CA GLY A 149 3.12 29.42 -1.13
C GLY A 149 2.92 28.07 -1.84
N VAL A 150 3.06 26.94 -1.15
CA VAL A 150 3.00 25.61 -1.80
C VAL A 150 1.55 25.16 -1.91
N GLU A 151 1.00 25.23 -3.12
CA GLU A 151 -0.37 24.83 -3.48
C GLU A 151 -0.38 23.70 -4.54
N GLY A 152 -1.54 23.09 -4.73
CA GLY A 152 -1.83 22.16 -5.80
C GLY A 152 -2.48 20.86 -5.32
N THR A 153 -2.51 19.85 -6.20
CA THR A 153 -3.28 18.63 -5.97
C THR A 153 -2.36 17.43 -5.76
N VAL A 154 -2.56 16.73 -4.64
CA VAL A 154 -1.96 15.42 -4.37
C VAL A 154 -2.98 14.35 -4.75
N TYR A 155 -2.62 13.49 -5.70
CA TYR A 155 -3.42 12.31 -6.04
C TYR A 155 -3.04 11.17 -5.10
N VAL A 156 -3.97 10.81 -4.22
CA VAL A 156 -3.78 9.68 -3.30
C VAL A 156 -4.31 8.43 -3.97
N GLN A 157 -3.42 7.49 -4.27
CA GLN A 157 -3.74 6.18 -4.82
C GLN A 157 -3.70 5.15 -3.69
N PHE A 158 -4.80 4.44 -3.47
CA PHE A 158 -4.96 3.53 -2.33
C PHE A 158 -5.74 2.28 -2.72
N VAL A 159 -5.68 1.27 -1.86
CA VAL A 159 -6.45 0.03 -2.02
C VAL A 159 -7.59 0.05 -1.03
N VAL A 160 -8.80 -0.23 -1.50
CA VAL A 160 -9.94 -0.60 -0.66
C VAL A 160 -10.00 -2.11 -0.62
N ASP A 161 -9.91 -2.72 0.55
CA ASP A 161 -10.01 -4.17 0.71
C ASP A 161 -11.47 -4.65 0.77
N GLU A 162 -11.66 -5.97 0.85
CA GLU A 162 -12.97 -6.66 0.90
C GLU A 162 -13.80 -6.27 2.13
N GLU A 163 -13.19 -5.67 3.15
CA GLU A 163 -13.85 -5.22 4.38
C GLU A 163 -14.10 -3.70 4.36
N GLY A 164 -13.77 -3.01 3.26
CA GLY A 164 -13.92 -1.56 3.13
C GLY A 164 -12.83 -0.76 3.84
N ASN A 165 -11.72 -1.40 4.24
CA ASN A 165 -10.59 -0.75 4.86
C ASN A 165 -9.55 -0.31 3.84
N ILE A 166 -8.68 0.62 4.26
CA ILE A 166 -7.58 1.14 3.43
C ILE A 166 -6.24 0.68 4.02
N PRO A 167 -5.79 -0.56 3.71
CA PRO A 167 -4.52 -1.07 4.23
C PRO A 167 -3.30 -0.37 3.64
N TYR A 168 -3.41 0.18 2.42
CA TYR A 168 -2.31 0.82 1.71
C TYR A 168 -2.75 2.09 0.98
N ALA A 169 -1.91 3.12 1.04
CA ALA A 169 -2.06 4.35 0.30
C ALA A 169 -0.68 4.91 -0.11
N SER A 170 -0.62 5.51 -1.28
CA SER A 170 0.56 6.12 -1.89
C SER A 170 0.16 7.43 -2.56
N THR A 171 1.12 8.30 -2.84
CA THR A 171 0.86 9.59 -3.47
C THR A 171 1.56 9.72 -4.80
N SER A 172 0.91 10.46 -5.69
CA SER A 172 1.53 11.07 -6.86
C SER A 172 1.06 12.51 -6.95
N THR A 173 1.88 13.39 -7.52
CA THR A 173 1.61 14.83 -7.52
C THR A 173 2.24 15.50 -8.73
N ASN A 174 1.61 16.56 -9.21
CA ASN A 174 2.12 17.46 -10.23
C ASN A 174 2.60 18.80 -9.63
N ILE A 175 2.71 18.89 -8.30
CA ILE A 175 3.18 20.08 -7.60
C ILE A 175 4.68 20.26 -7.87
N GLU A 176 5.02 21.24 -8.69
CA GLU A 176 6.41 21.66 -8.92
C GLU A 176 6.82 22.68 -7.85
N THR A 177 7.70 22.28 -6.94
CA THR A 177 8.25 23.16 -5.91
C THR A 177 9.71 22.84 -5.66
N SER A 178 10.53 23.86 -5.37
CA SER A 178 11.91 23.66 -4.91
C SER A 178 12.00 23.28 -3.43
N MET A 179 10.85 23.13 -2.76
CA MET A 179 10.74 22.89 -1.33
C MET A 179 10.18 21.49 -1.04
N ASP A 180 10.94 20.45 -1.40
CA ASP A 180 10.57 19.03 -1.28
C ASP A 180 10.06 18.65 0.12
N MET A 181 10.58 19.29 1.17
CA MET A 181 10.14 19.06 2.54
C MET A 181 8.66 19.40 2.76
N TYR A 182 8.17 20.48 2.14
CA TYR A 182 6.78 20.91 2.29
C TYR A 182 5.86 20.08 1.40
N LEU A 183 6.32 19.67 0.23
CA LEU A 183 5.60 18.71 -0.60
C LEU A 183 5.33 17.41 0.16
N LYS A 184 6.36 16.85 0.82
CA LYS A 184 6.20 15.64 1.64
C LYS A 184 5.23 15.82 2.81
N ASP A 185 5.17 17.02 3.39
CA ASP A 185 4.20 17.32 4.45
C ASP A 185 2.76 17.37 3.88
N LEU A 186 2.55 17.92 2.68
CA LEU A 186 1.26 17.88 1.99
C LEU A 186 0.84 16.45 1.67
N GLU A 187 1.74 15.65 1.12
CA GLU A 187 1.50 14.23 0.80
C GLU A 187 1.10 13.43 2.04
N ARG A 188 1.81 13.63 3.17
CA ARG A 188 1.47 12.97 4.43
C ARG A 188 0.08 13.35 4.93
N GLN A 189 -0.29 14.63 4.85
CA GLN A 189 -1.62 15.07 5.28
C GLN A 189 -2.73 14.55 4.36
N ALA A 190 -2.50 14.51 3.04
CA ALA A 190 -3.42 13.94 2.09
C ALA A 190 -3.67 12.44 2.37
N VAL A 191 -2.59 11.66 2.58
CA VAL A 191 -2.70 10.24 2.96
C VAL A 191 -3.45 10.08 4.27
N SER A 192 -3.15 10.92 5.28
CA SER A 192 -3.84 10.85 6.58
C SER A 192 -5.33 11.13 6.45
N ALA A 193 -5.73 12.11 5.64
CA ALA A 193 -7.13 12.46 5.42
C ALA A 193 -7.89 11.32 4.70
N VAL A 194 -7.26 10.71 3.69
CA VAL A 194 -7.83 9.55 2.99
C VAL A 194 -7.91 8.33 3.90
N LYS A 195 -6.86 8.01 4.67
CA LYS A 195 -6.90 6.89 5.62
C LYS A 195 -7.98 7.05 6.70
N ALA A 196 -8.36 8.29 7.06
CA ALA A 196 -9.47 8.54 7.99
C ALA A 196 -10.85 8.11 7.44
N THR A 197 -10.94 7.80 6.15
CA THR A 197 -12.15 7.26 5.51
C THR A 197 -12.24 5.73 5.57
N SER A 198 -11.20 5.05 6.06
CA SER A 198 -11.15 3.59 6.17
C SER A 198 -12.31 3.01 6.99
N GLY A 199 -12.85 1.88 6.54
CA GLY A 199 -13.95 1.16 7.19
C GLY A 199 -15.35 1.68 6.86
N LYS A 200 -15.45 2.65 5.93
CA LYS A 200 -16.71 3.19 5.41
C LYS A 200 -16.86 3.03 3.90
N TRP A 201 -16.02 2.21 3.30
CA TRP A 201 -16.10 1.91 1.88
C TRP A 201 -16.92 0.63 1.67
N GLU A 202 -17.80 0.65 0.69
CA GLU A 202 -18.30 -0.57 0.08
C GLU A 202 -17.21 -1.09 -0.88
N PRO A 203 -16.79 -2.37 -0.75
CA PRO A 203 -15.74 -2.94 -1.58
C PRO A 203 -16.19 -3.05 -3.05
N ALA A 204 -15.21 -3.11 -3.95
CA ALA A 204 -15.50 -3.37 -5.35
C ALA A 204 -16.02 -4.80 -5.55
N LYS A 205 -16.75 -5.02 -6.64
CA LYS A 205 -17.28 -6.35 -6.99
C LYS A 205 -16.81 -6.82 -8.36
N VAL A 206 -16.47 -8.10 -8.43
CA VAL A 206 -16.23 -8.85 -9.67
C VAL A 206 -17.10 -10.10 -9.64
N GLU A 207 -17.95 -10.27 -10.65
CA GLU A 207 -18.91 -11.38 -10.72
C GLU A 207 -19.81 -11.50 -9.46
N GLY A 208 -20.04 -10.38 -8.76
CA GLY A 208 -20.82 -10.33 -7.52
C GLY A 208 -20.08 -10.72 -6.24
N VAL A 209 -18.76 -10.95 -6.32
CA VAL A 209 -17.88 -11.20 -5.15
C VAL A 209 -17.12 -9.93 -4.80
N ASP A 210 -17.07 -9.61 -3.51
CA ASP A 210 -16.31 -8.47 -3.00
C ASP A 210 -14.81 -8.73 -3.17
N VAL A 211 -14.08 -7.74 -3.70
CA VAL A 211 -12.65 -7.84 -4.00
C VAL A 211 -11.91 -6.57 -3.61
N ALA A 212 -10.63 -6.73 -3.27
CA ALA A 212 -9.73 -5.60 -3.10
C ALA A 212 -9.49 -4.87 -4.43
N SER A 213 -9.64 -3.56 -4.44
CA SER A 213 -9.51 -2.73 -5.65
C SER A 213 -8.74 -1.45 -5.40
N LEU A 214 -8.16 -0.93 -6.49
CA LEU A 214 -7.46 0.34 -6.46
C LEU A 214 -8.43 1.50 -6.64
N ALA A 215 -8.33 2.51 -5.77
CA ALA A 215 -9.02 3.78 -5.87
C ALA A 215 -8.01 4.94 -5.90
N VAL A 216 -8.43 6.07 -6.49
CA VAL A 216 -7.62 7.30 -6.55
C VAL A 216 -8.50 8.48 -6.22
N VAL A 217 -8.06 9.31 -5.28
CA VAL A 217 -8.76 10.54 -4.89
C VAL A 217 -7.81 11.75 -4.98
N PRO A 218 -8.21 12.83 -5.67
CA PRO A 218 -7.46 14.09 -5.67
C PRO A 218 -7.71 14.86 -4.37
N VAL A 219 -6.64 15.21 -3.65
CA VAL A 219 -6.66 16.08 -2.47
C VAL A 219 -6.01 17.40 -2.84
N THR A 220 -6.81 18.47 -2.86
CA THR A 220 -6.33 19.80 -3.30
C THR A 220 -6.00 20.67 -2.09
N PHE A 221 -4.79 21.23 -2.10
CA PHE A 221 -4.35 22.29 -1.19
C PHE A 221 -4.39 23.61 -1.95
N ASP A 222 -5.45 24.39 -1.72
CA ASP A 222 -5.61 25.73 -2.27
C ASP A 222 -5.44 26.76 -1.16
N PHE A 223 -4.88 27.92 -1.51
CA PHE A 223 -5.10 29.09 -0.69
C PHE A 223 -6.57 29.45 -0.85
N GLU A 224 -7.35 29.41 0.24
CA GLU A 224 -8.54 30.26 0.26
C GLU A 224 -8.06 31.65 -0.17
N LYS A 225 -8.54 32.12 -1.34
CA LYS A 225 -8.14 33.41 -1.93
C LYS A 225 -8.26 34.46 -0.84
N ASP A 226 -7.14 34.80 -0.21
CA ASP A 226 -7.07 35.97 0.64
C ASP A 226 -7.05 37.16 -0.32
N PRO A 227 -8.14 37.93 -0.44
CA PRO A 227 -8.20 39.05 -1.38
C PRO A 227 -7.16 40.14 -1.07
N SER A 228 -6.41 40.03 0.03
CA SER A 228 -5.32 40.94 0.40
C SER A 228 -3.94 40.49 -0.10
N LEU A 229 -3.76 39.25 -0.55
CA LEU A 229 -2.46 38.77 -1.05
C LEU A 229 -2.31 39.07 -2.55
N PRO A 230 -1.19 39.68 -2.98
CA PRO A 230 -0.95 39.95 -4.39
C PRO A 230 -0.81 38.62 -5.14
N THR A 231 -1.58 38.44 -6.21
CA THR A 231 -1.40 37.32 -7.15
C THR A 231 0.01 37.37 -7.71
N LEU A 232 0.80 36.33 -7.48
CA LEU A 232 2.07 36.14 -8.18
C LEU A 232 1.72 35.85 -9.64
N ILE A 233 1.99 36.82 -10.51
CA ILE A 233 1.83 36.66 -11.96
C ILE A 233 2.81 35.57 -12.39
N ARG A 234 2.29 34.48 -12.95
CA ARG A 234 3.06 33.37 -13.52
C ARG A 234 3.69 33.76 -14.85
#